data_AF-A0A8T5N2D9-F1
#
_entry.id   AF-A0A8T5N2D9-F1
#
_cell.length_a   1.000
_cell.length_b   1.000
_cell.length_c   1.000
_cell.angle_alpha   90.00
_cell.angle_beta   90.00
_cell.angle_gamma   90.00
#
_symmetry.space_group_name_H-M   'P 1'
#
loop_
_entity.id
_entity.type
_entity.pdbx_description
1 polymer ?
#
loop_
_entity_poly.entity_id
_entity_poly.type
_entity_poly.pdbx_seq_one_letter_code
_entity_poly.pdbx_strand_id
1 'polypeptide(L)'
;MIKKNKKKFFADNYVKSWVYLKKSVNFIYIIIGIFLFFSLIGFFIPVPELMQEKILDFIKELLNKTDGMPPVELIKFIFLNNLQSSFFGMTFGFFLGIFPVIAAIANGYLLGFVALISVDNGGWLILIKLLPHGIFELPAIFISLGLGLKCGTCIFKKEILKNFNEYLINSLRVFLFIVIPLLLIAGVIEGSLIFLLNS
;
A
#
# COMPACT_ATOMS: atom_id res chain seq x y z
N MET A 1 8.71 -26.70 -27.90
CA MET A 1 7.52 -26.91 -27.04
C MET A 1 7.55 -26.17 -25.69
N ILE A 2 8.68 -26.12 -24.97
CA ILE A 2 8.78 -25.56 -23.60
C ILE A 2 8.39 -24.07 -23.50
N LYS A 3 8.80 -23.20 -24.44
CA LYS A 3 8.43 -21.76 -24.44
C LYS A 3 6.93 -21.50 -24.59
N LYS A 4 6.20 -22.35 -25.32
CA LYS A 4 4.75 -22.21 -25.56
C LYS A 4 3.95 -22.53 -24.29
N ASN A 5 4.41 -23.50 -23.51
CA ASN A 5 3.84 -23.84 -22.19
C ASN A 5 4.09 -22.74 -21.15
N LYS A 6 5.29 -22.13 -21.12
CA LYS A 6 5.57 -21.01 -20.20
C LYS A 6 4.70 -19.79 -20.50
N LYS A 7 4.58 -19.34 -21.75
CA LYS A 7 3.70 -18.21 -22.11
C LYS A 7 2.25 -18.45 -21.69
N LYS A 8 1.74 -19.66 -21.89
CA LYS A 8 0.39 -20.05 -21.47
C LYS A 8 0.22 -19.96 -19.95
N PHE A 9 1.20 -20.44 -19.17
CA PHE A 9 1.17 -20.32 -17.71
C PHE A 9 1.08 -18.88 -17.20
N PHE A 10 1.88 -17.96 -17.74
CA PHE A 10 1.84 -16.55 -17.31
C PHE A 10 0.51 -15.88 -17.68
N ALA A 11 0.04 -16.10 -18.92
CA ALA A 11 -1.23 -15.55 -19.38
C ALA A 11 -2.42 -16.07 -18.54
N ASP A 12 -2.45 -17.38 -18.27
CA ASP A 12 -3.53 -17.99 -17.50
C ASP A 12 -3.57 -17.46 -16.06
N ASN A 13 -2.41 -17.30 -15.42
CA ASN A 13 -2.35 -16.75 -14.06
C ASN A 13 -2.71 -15.26 -14.03
N TYR A 14 -2.25 -14.47 -15.01
CA TYR A 14 -2.63 -13.06 -15.11
C TYR A 14 -4.13 -12.87 -15.28
N VAL A 15 -4.77 -13.66 -16.15
CA VAL A 15 -6.23 -13.63 -16.33
C VAL A 15 -6.95 -14.02 -15.05
N LYS A 16 -6.50 -15.09 -14.37
CA LYS A 16 -7.06 -15.50 -13.07
C LYS A 16 -6.92 -14.41 -12.00
N SER A 17 -5.78 -13.71 -11.96
CA SER A 17 -5.57 -12.58 -11.05
C SER A 17 -6.59 -11.48 -11.30
N TRP A 18 -6.81 -11.10 -12.56
CA TRP A 18 -7.81 -10.08 -12.91
C TRP A 18 -9.24 -10.48 -12.52
N VAL A 19 -9.62 -11.74 -12.76
CA VAL A 19 -10.94 -12.26 -12.37
C VAL A 19 -11.11 -12.18 -10.84
N TYR A 20 -10.09 -12.58 -10.08
CA TYR A 20 -10.15 -12.53 -8.62
C TYR A 20 -10.15 -11.09 -8.09
N LEU A 21 -9.38 -10.20 -8.71
CA LEU A 21 -9.32 -8.78 -8.38
C LEU A 21 -10.70 -8.12 -8.55
N LYS A 22 -11.36 -8.35 -9.68
CA LYS A 22 -12.73 -7.85 -9.93
C LYS A 22 -13.72 -8.33 -8.87
N LYS A 23 -13.62 -9.60 -8.45
CA LYS A 23 -14.43 -10.16 -7.35
C LYS A 23 -14.08 -9.59 -5.97
N SER A 24 -13.04 -8.78 -5.85
CA SER A 24 -12.54 -8.24 -4.58
C SER A 24 -12.67 -6.72 -4.50
N VAL A 25 -13.21 -6.07 -5.53
CA VAL A 25 -13.22 -4.60 -5.67
C VAL A 25 -13.95 -3.89 -4.52
N ASN A 26 -15.03 -4.48 -3.99
CA ASN A 26 -15.77 -3.88 -2.87
C ASN A 26 -14.89 -3.74 -1.62
N PHE A 27 -14.04 -4.74 -1.34
CA PHE A 27 -13.11 -4.68 -0.20
C PHE A 27 -12.02 -3.64 -0.41
N ILE A 28 -11.58 -3.46 -1.66
CA ILE A 28 -10.61 -2.43 -2.03
C ILE A 28 -11.23 -1.04 -1.82
N TYR A 29 -12.48 -0.82 -2.24
CA TYR A 29 -13.18 0.44 -2.00
C TYR A 29 -13.41 0.73 -0.52
N ILE A 30 -13.68 -0.29 0.31
CA ILE A 30 -13.77 -0.12 1.77
C ILE A 30 -12.43 0.39 2.33
N ILE A 31 -11.31 -0.23 1.93
CA ILE A 31 -9.97 0.21 2.35
C ILE A 31 -9.69 1.64 1.89
N ILE A 32 -10.00 1.98 0.63
CA ILE A 32 -9.84 3.34 0.11
C ILE A 32 -10.67 4.33 0.93
N GLY A 33 -11.93 4.01 1.23
CA GLY A 33 -12.80 4.84 2.03
C GLY A 33 -12.25 5.09 3.44
N ILE A 34 -11.77 4.04 4.11
CA ILE A 34 -11.11 4.14 5.42
C ILE A 34 -9.86 5.03 5.32
N PHE A 35 -8.99 4.76 4.35
CA PHE A 35 -7.77 5.52 4.15
C PHE A 35 -8.04 7.01 3.95
N LEU A 36 -8.98 7.36 3.05
CA LEU A 36 -9.32 8.76 2.76
C LEU A 36 -9.95 9.44 3.98
N PHE A 37 -10.85 8.76 4.68
CA PHE A 37 -11.47 9.28 5.89
C PHE A 37 -10.42 9.61 6.96
N PHE A 38 -9.48 8.70 7.22
CA PHE A 38 -8.42 8.94 8.20
C PHE A 38 -7.35 9.92 7.71
N SER A 39 -7.15 10.06 6.40
CA SER A 39 -6.32 11.13 5.82
C SER A 39 -6.92 12.51 6.10
N LEU A 40 -8.24 12.67 5.96
CA LEU A 40 -8.93 13.91 6.31
C LEU A 40 -8.83 14.19 7.82
N ILE A 41 -8.99 13.16 8.66
CA ILE A 41 -8.79 13.29 10.11
C ILE A 41 -7.37 13.76 10.41
N GLY A 42 -6.34 13.11 9.86
CA GLY A 42 -4.95 13.48 10.10
C GLY A 42 -4.61 14.89 9.62
N PHE A 43 -5.31 15.38 8.60
CA PHE A 43 -5.12 16.72 8.05
C PHE A 43 -5.83 17.81 8.86
N PHE A 44 -7.08 17.58 9.28
CA PHE A 44 -7.91 18.62 9.90
C PHE A 44 -7.97 18.57 11.42
N ILE A 45 -7.65 17.44 12.04
CA ILE A 45 -7.76 17.25 13.49
C ILE A 45 -6.35 17.30 14.10
N PRO A 46 -6.03 18.36 14.87
CA PRO A 46 -4.73 18.46 15.52
C PRO A 46 -4.56 17.33 16.55
N VAL A 47 -3.36 16.76 16.54
CA VAL A 47 -2.98 15.63 17.38
C VAL A 47 -2.50 16.15 18.73
N PRO A 48 -2.76 15.47 19.86
CA PRO A 48 -2.15 15.83 21.13
C PRO A 48 -0.61 15.95 20.98
N GLU A 49 0.00 16.95 21.61
CA GLU A 49 1.44 17.27 21.48
C GLU A 49 2.34 16.04 21.68
N LEU A 50 2.02 15.20 22.67
CA LEU A 50 2.75 13.96 22.97
C LEU A 50 2.77 12.97 21.79
N MET A 51 1.69 12.90 21.02
CA MET A 51 1.60 12.03 19.84
C MET A 51 2.21 12.70 18.61
N GLN A 52 2.08 14.01 18.49
CA GLN A 52 2.73 14.80 17.45
C GLN A 52 4.26 14.61 17.49
N GLU A 53 4.86 14.72 18.67
CA GLU A 53 6.30 14.56 18.88
C GLU A 53 6.77 13.16 18.45
N LYS A 54 6.06 12.10 18.85
CA LYS A 54 6.38 10.73 18.44
C LYS A 54 6.29 10.50 16.94
N ILE A 55 5.28 11.06 16.28
CA ILE A 55 5.14 10.92 14.82
C ILE A 55 6.25 11.70 14.12
N LEU A 56 6.58 12.90 14.60
CA LEU A 56 7.69 13.69 14.08
C LEU A 56 9.04 13.00 14.25
N ASP A 57 9.29 12.38 15.40
CA ASP A 57 10.53 11.62 15.64
C ASP A 57 10.63 10.40 14.72
N PHE A 58 9.52 9.68 14.52
CA PHE A 58 9.46 8.60 13.54
C PHE A 58 9.76 9.10 12.12
N ILE A 59 9.17 10.23 11.70
CA ILE A 59 9.44 10.83 10.38
C ILE A 59 10.90 11.26 10.28
N LYS A 60 11.46 11.91 11.29
CA LYS A 60 12.88 12.32 11.32
C LYS A 60 13.80 11.11 11.21
N GLU A 61 13.49 10.01 11.90
CA GLU A 61 14.27 8.78 11.80
C GLU A 61 14.24 8.21 10.37
N LEU A 62 13.08 8.23 9.71
CA LEU A 62 12.95 7.82 8.31
C LEU A 62 13.72 8.74 7.35
N LEU A 63 13.64 10.06 7.56
CA LEU A 63 14.39 11.05 6.79
C LEU A 63 15.90 10.83 6.96
N ASN A 64 16.39 10.71 8.18
CA ASN A 64 17.81 10.45 8.44
C ASN A 64 18.30 9.12 7.84
N LYS A 65 17.43 8.10 7.77
CA LYS A 65 17.75 6.83 7.10
C LYS A 65 17.81 6.96 5.59
N THR A 66 17.08 7.90 4.99
CA THR A 66 16.98 8.06 3.54
C THR A 66 17.83 9.21 3.01
N ASP A 67 18.35 10.06 3.89
CA ASP A 67 19.22 11.19 3.55
C ASP A 67 20.55 10.72 2.96
N GLY A 68 20.98 11.40 1.89
CA GLY A 68 22.20 11.06 1.15
C GLY A 68 22.19 9.71 0.42
N MET A 69 21.08 8.95 0.42
CA MET A 69 20.99 7.71 -0.33
C MET A 69 21.10 7.96 -1.84
N PRO A 70 21.94 7.20 -2.57
CA PRO A 70 21.92 7.20 -4.02
C PRO A 70 20.51 6.89 -4.55
N PRO A 71 20.10 7.43 -5.72
CA PRO A 71 18.74 7.27 -6.24
C PRO A 71 18.26 5.81 -6.31
N VAL A 72 19.15 4.91 -6.73
CA VAL A 72 18.86 3.47 -6.84
C VAL A 72 18.60 2.84 -5.47
N GLU A 73 19.31 3.28 -4.44
CA GLU A 73 19.15 2.78 -3.07
C GLU A 73 17.84 3.29 -2.46
N LEU A 74 17.51 4.57 -2.66
CA LEU A 74 16.24 5.16 -2.24
C LEU A 74 15.04 4.44 -2.91
N ILE A 75 15.11 4.21 -4.22
CA ILE A 75 14.09 3.46 -4.97
C ILE A 75 13.91 2.05 -4.39
N LYS A 76 15.02 1.36 -4.10
CA LYS A 76 15.00 0.01 -3.52
C LYS A 76 14.40 0.02 -2.11
N PHE A 77 14.75 1.02 -1.30
CA PHE A 77 14.22 1.18 0.05
C PHE A 77 12.70 1.35 0.02
N ILE A 78 12.20 2.29 -0.79
CA ILE A 78 10.76 2.55 -0.97
C ILE A 78 10.06 1.28 -1.47
N PHE A 79 10.59 0.64 -2.51
CA PHE A 79 10.04 -0.59 -3.05
C PHE A 79 9.92 -1.70 -2.00
N LEU A 80 10.99 -1.98 -1.24
CA LEU A 80 10.99 -3.03 -0.22
C LEU A 80 10.05 -2.73 0.93
N ASN A 81 9.99 -1.47 1.37
CA ASN A 81 9.07 -1.04 2.42
C ASN A 81 7.60 -1.28 2.01
N ASN A 82 7.25 -0.87 0.79
CA ASN A 82 5.89 -1.05 0.28
C ASN A 82 5.56 -2.51 -0.05
N LEU A 83 6.55 -3.28 -0.51
CA LEU A 83 6.41 -4.71 -0.73
C LEU A 83 6.10 -5.42 0.60
N GLN A 84 6.85 -5.10 1.65
CA GLN A 84 6.68 -5.67 2.98
C GLN A 84 5.34 -5.26 3.60
N SER A 85 5.01 -3.97 3.58
CA SER A 85 3.72 -3.44 4.06
C SER A 85 2.54 -4.09 3.34
N SER A 86 2.60 -4.15 2.00
CA SER A 86 1.56 -4.80 1.19
C SER A 86 1.47 -6.30 1.50
N PHE A 87 2.60 -7.01 1.59
CA PHE A 87 2.61 -8.45 1.84
C PHE A 87 2.00 -8.80 3.21
N PHE A 88 2.38 -8.07 4.26
CA PHE A 88 1.80 -8.24 5.59
C PHE A 88 0.34 -7.81 5.64
N GLY A 89 -0.01 -6.72 4.95
CA GLY A 89 -1.39 -6.26 4.80
C GLY A 89 -2.31 -7.33 4.23
N MET A 90 -1.85 -8.03 3.20
CA MET A 90 -2.58 -9.13 2.58
C MET A 90 -2.59 -10.38 3.46
N THR A 91 -1.42 -10.81 3.97
CA THR A 91 -1.31 -12.08 4.69
C THR A 91 -2.00 -12.00 6.04
N PHE A 92 -1.68 -11.03 6.90
CA PHE A 92 -2.30 -10.90 8.23
C PHE A 92 -3.78 -10.49 8.20
N GLY A 93 -4.35 -10.23 7.03
CA GLY A 93 -5.81 -10.13 6.85
C GLY A 93 -6.58 -11.37 7.32
N PHE A 94 -5.93 -12.53 7.47
CA PHE A 94 -6.58 -13.71 8.04
C PHE A 94 -7.04 -13.54 9.50
N PHE A 95 -6.41 -12.65 10.27
CA PHE A 95 -6.82 -12.31 11.63
C PHE A 95 -8.03 -11.35 11.59
N LEU A 96 -9.19 -11.84 11.12
CA LEU A 96 -10.46 -11.12 11.03
C LEU A 96 -10.46 -9.85 10.15
N GLY A 97 -9.44 -9.68 9.29
CA GLY A 97 -9.31 -8.46 8.48
C GLY A 97 -8.92 -7.21 9.29
N ILE A 98 -8.61 -7.36 10.59
CA ILE A 98 -8.27 -6.25 11.49
C ILE A 98 -6.96 -5.59 11.05
N PHE A 99 -5.94 -6.38 10.73
CA PHE A 99 -4.65 -5.85 10.32
C PHE A 99 -4.72 -4.95 9.08
N PRO A 100 -5.39 -5.35 7.97
CA PRO A 100 -5.58 -4.47 6.82
C PRO A 100 -6.28 -3.14 7.16
N VAL A 101 -7.27 -3.16 8.06
CA VAL A 101 -7.97 -1.95 8.50
C VAL A 101 -7.05 -1.04 9.31
N ILE A 102 -6.30 -1.58 10.28
CA ILE A 102 -5.33 -0.81 11.06
C ILE A 102 -4.27 -0.19 10.15
N ALA A 103 -3.76 -0.95 9.18
CA ALA A 103 -2.78 -0.44 8.22
C ALA A 103 -3.35 0.69 7.35
N ALA A 104 -4.62 0.57 6.90
CA ALA A 104 -5.28 1.64 6.14
C ALA A 104 -5.47 2.91 6.99
N ILE A 105 -5.86 2.75 8.26
CA ILE A 105 -5.99 3.85 9.23
C ILE A 105 -4.65 4.55 9.43
N ALA A 106 -3.60 3.79 9.76
CA ALA A 106 -2.28 4.32 10.05
C ALA A 106 -1.68 5.06 8.84
N ASN A 107 -1.72 4.45 7.66
CA ASN A 107 -1.18 5.07 6.44
C ASN A 107 -1.98 6.31 6.03
N GLY A 108 -3.31 6.27 6.12
CA GLY A 108 -4.15 7.43 5.80
C GLY A 108 -3.88 8.58 6.76
N TYR A 109 -3.92 8.30 8.06
CA TYR A 109 -3.65 9.29 9.09
C TYR A 109 -2.26 9.93 8.96
N LEU A 110 -1.21 9.12 8.76
CA LEU A 110 0.15 9.62 8.56
C LEU A 110 0.24 10.53 7.34
N LEU A 111 -0.39 10.16 6.21
CA LEU A 111 -0.42 11.02 5.02
C LEU A 111 -1.10 12.37 5.32
N GLY A 112 -2.26 12.35 5.97
CA GLY A 112 -2.98 13.56 6.38
C GLY A 112 -2.15 14.46 7.28
N PHE A 113 -1.49 13.86 8.28
CA PHE A 113 -0.65 14.58 9.24
C PHE A 113 0.60 15.18 8.58
N VAL A 114 1.28 14.43 7.70
CA VAL A 114 2.40 14.96 6.91
C VAL A 114 1.94 16.12 6.04
N ALA A 115 0.76 16.01 5.42
CA ALA A 115 0.19 17.09 4.62
C ALA A 115 -0.10 18.35 5.46
N LEU A 116 -0.63 18.21 6.68
CA LEU A 116 -0.85 19.34 7.59
C LEU A 116 0.46 20.08 7.91
N ILE A 117 1.47 19.35 8.40
CA ILE A 117 2.78 19.93 8.74
C ILE A 117 3.43 20.60 7.52
N SER A 118 3.25 19.99 6.35
CA SER A 118 3.80 20.52 5.10
C SER A 118 3.16 21.86 4.74
N VAL A 119 1.83 22.00 4.93
CA VAL A 119 1.12 23.26 4.73
C VAL A 119 1.52 24.31 5.77
N ASP A 120 1.68 23.93 7.04
CA ASP A 120 2.06 24.87 8.10
C ASP A 120 3.46 25.47 7.87
N ASN A 121 4.40 24.69 7.32
CA ASN A 121 5.78 25.13 7.12
C ASN A 121 6.06 25.84 5.79
N GLY A 122 5.23 25.63 4.76
CA GLY A 122 5.52 26.15 3.42
C GLY A 122 4.31 26.41 2.53
N GLY A 123 3.11 26.43 3.12
CA GLY A 123 1.85 26.74 2.45
C GLY A 123 1.31 25.61 1.57
N TRP A 124 0.12 25.85 1.02
CA TRP A 124 -0.65 24.86 0.24
C TRP A 124 0.07 24.33 -1.01
N LEU A 125 0.97 25.10 -1.61
CA LEU A 125 1.70 24.71 -2.82
C LEU A 125 2.65 23.53 -2.60
N ILE A 126 3.08 23.30 -1.36
CA ILE A 126 3.99 22.21 -1.03
C ILE A 126 3.31 20.83 -1.12
N LEU A 127 1.97 20.78 -1.05
CA LEU A 127 1.21 19.54 -1.30
C LEU A 127 1.41 18.99 -2.71
N ILE A 128 1.85 19.82 -3.66
CA ILE A 128 2.21 19.37 -5.02
C ILE A 128 3.40 18.42 -4.99
N LYS A 129 4.27 18.51 -3.98
CA LYS A 129 5.36 17.54 -3.79
C LYS A 129 4.88 16.20 -3.24
N LEU A 130 3.69 16.17 -2.63
CA LEU A 130 3.04 14.94 -2.14
C LEU A 130 2.20 14.25 -3.22
N LEU A 131 1.71 14.98 -4.24
CA LEU A 131 0.93 14.42 -5.35
C LEU A 131 1.61 13.30 -6.17
N PRO A 132 2.93 13.36 -6.43
CA PRO A 132 3.68 12.27 -7.05
C PRO A 132 3.67 10.97 -6.25
N HIS A 133 3.57 11.09 -4.93
CA HIS A 133 3.58 9.96 -4.04
C HIS A 133 2.25 9.24 -4.12
N GLY A 134 2.28 7.96 -4.51
CA GLY A 134 1.10 7.13 -4.43
C GLY A 134 0.31 6.94 -5.71
N ILE A 135 0.78 7.39 -6.87
CA ILE A 135 0.08 7.15 -8.15
C ILE A 135 -0.01 5.65 -8.45
N PHE A 136 1.09 4.93 -8.26
CA PHE A 136 1.20 3.48 -8.46
C PHE A 136 1.34 2.74 -7.12
N GLU A 137 1.96 3.36 -6.12
CA GLU A 137 2.12 2.77 -4.79
C GLU A 137 0.77 2.58 -4.08
N LEU A 138 -0.08 3.61 -3.97
CA LEU A 138 -1.34 3.49 -3.23
C LEU A 138 -2.29 2.47 -3.85
N PRO A 139 -2.48 2.38 -5.18
CA PRO A 139 -3.27 1.30 -5.75
C PRO A 139 -2.73 -0.08 -5.39
N ALA A 140 -1.41 -0.27 -5.33
CA ALA A 140 -0.81 -1.55 -4.94
C ALA A 140 -1.13 -1.90 -3.49
N ILE A 141 -0.99 -0.93 -2.58
CA ILE A 141 -1.31 -1.07 -1.16
C ILE A 141 -2.81 -1.36 -0.99
N PHE A 142 -3.70 -0.60 -1.63
CA PHE A 142 -5.15 -0.78 -1.54
C PHE A 142 -5.62 -2.14 -2.06
N ILE A 143 -5.04 -2.61 -3.17
CA ILE A 143 -5.29 -3.97 -3.66
C ILE A 143 -4.88 -4.97 -2.59
N SER A 144 -3.66 -4.86 -2.04
CA SER A 144 -3.14 -5.81 -1.07
C SER A 144 -3.97 -5.87 0.23
N LEU A 145 -4.28 -4.70 0.79
CA LEU A 145 -5.12 -4.57 1.98
C LEU A 145 -6.56 -5.04 1.73
N GLY A 146 -7.14 -4.73 0.57
CA GLY A 146 -8.48 -5.19 0.20
C GLY A 146 -8.56 -6.71 0.05
N LEU A 147 -7.52 -7.34 -0.49
CA LEU A 147 -7.41 -8.80 -0.54
C LEU A 147 -7.28 -9.39 0.87
N GLY A 148 -6.47 -8.77 1.74
CA GLY A 148 -6.37 -9.17 3.15
C GLY A 148 -7.70 -9.08 3.89
N LEU A 149 -8.45 -7.99 3.69
CA LEU A 149 -9.78 -7.80 4.27
C LEU A 149 -10.76 -8.87 3.78
N LYS A 150 -10.72 -9.19 2.48
CA LYS A 150 -11.51 -10.29 1.91
C LYS A 150 -11.14 -11.65 2.52
N CYS A 151 -9.85 -11.93 2.71
CA CYS A 151 -9.39 -13.13 3.42
C CYS A 151 -9.95 -13.22 4.84
N GLY A 152 -10.05 -12.09 5.54
CA GLY A 152 -10.66 -12.02 6.88
C GLY A 152 -12.12 -12.49 6.93
N THR A 153 -12.85 -12.41 5.81
CA THR A 153 -14.25 -12.85 5.75
C THR A 153 -14.43 -14.38 5.71
N CYS A 154 -13.36 -15.15 5.51
CA CYS A 154 -13.40 -16.61 5.46
C CYS A 154 -13.99 -17.24 6.73
N ILE A 155 -13.84 -16.58 7.88
CA ILE A 155 -14.32 -17.06 9.17
C ILE A 155 -15.86 -17.14 9.21
N PHE A 156 -16.55 -16.33 8.41
CA PHE A 156 -18.01 -16.32 8.32
C PHE A 156 -18.57 -17.37 7.33
N LYS A 157 -17.72 -18.23 6.75
CA LYS A 157 -18.14 -19.26 5.78
C LYS A 157 -18.17 -20.66 6.39
N LYS A 158 -19.06 -21.52 5.87
CA LYS A 158 -19.23 -22.92 6.32
C LYS A 158 -17.95 -23.77 6.24
N GLU A 159 -17.17 -23.66 5.17
CA GLU A 159 -15.93 -24.44 4.96
C GLU A 159 -14.68 -23.55 5.15
N ILE A 160 -14.38 -23.14 6.39
CA ILE A 160 -13.36 -22.11 6.70
C ILE A 160 -12.00 -22.44 6.07
N LEU A 161 -11.41 -23.61 6.36
CA LEU A 161 -10.06 -23.98 5.91
C LEU A 161 -9.91 -24.03 4.38
N LYS A 162 -10.92 -24.59 3.69
CA LYS A 162 -10.91 -24.69 2.22
C LYS A 162 -11.05 -23.31 1.57
N ASN A 163 -11.98 -22.49 2.06
CA ASN A 163 -12.15 -21.12 1.57
C ASN A 163 -10.91 -20.27 1.85
N PHE A 164 -10.28 -20.46 3.00
CA PHE A 164 -9.06 -19.77 3.38
C PHE A 164 -7.92 -20.08 2.40
N ASN A 165 -7.63 -21.35 2.15
CA ASN A 165 -6.59 -21.76 1.22
C ASN A 165 -6.86 -21.22 -0.19
N GLU A 166 -8.11 -21.29 -0.66
CA GLU A 166 -8.49 -20.74 -1.96
C GLU A 166 -8.27 -19.22 -2.03
N TYR A 167 -8.68 -18.48 -1.00
CA TYR A 167 -8.54 -17.02 -0.97
C TYR A 167 -7.09 -16.60 -0.87
N LEU A 168 -6.28 -17.28 -0.05
CA LEU A 168 -4.86 -17.01 0.10
C LEU A 168 -4.10 -17.29 -1.21
N ILE A 169 -4.34 -18.43 -1.85
CA ILE A 169 -3.68 -18.77 -3.13
C ILE A 169 -4.03 -17.75 -4.22
N ASN A 170 -5.30 -17.37 -4.33
CA ASN A 170 -5.72 -16.38 -5.31
C ASN A 170 -5.18 -14.97 -4.98
N SER A 171 -5.11 -14.60 -3.70
CA SER A 171 -4.52 -13.33 -3.26
C SER A 171 -3.03 -13.29 -3.53
N LEU A 172 -2.28 -14.35 -3.23
CA LEU A 172 -0.86 -14.47 -3.59
C LEU A 172 -0.65 -14.40 -5.10
N ARG A 173 -1.55 -14.98 -5.90
CA ARG A 173 -1.50 -14.85 -7.36
C ARG A 173 -1.69 -13.39 -7.81
N VAL A 174 -2.65 -12.67 -7.23
CA VAL A 174 -2.82 -11.23 -7.52
C VAL A 174 -1.59 -10.44 -7.05
N PHE A 175 -1.05 -10.78 -5.88
CA PHE A 175 0.14 -10.13 -5.34
C PHE A 175 1.34 -10.25 -6.30
N LEU A 176 1.64 -11.46 -6.76
CA LEU A 176 2.77 -11.73 -7.65
C LEU A 176 2.58 -11.11 -9.05
N PHE A 177 1.37 -11.17 -9.62
CA PHE A 177 1.14 -10.80 -11.02
C PHE A 177 0.62 -9.36 -11.21
N ILE A 178 0.18 -8.70 -10.15
CA ILE A 178 -0.37 -7.33 -10.21
C ILE A 178 0.34 -6.42 -9.21
N VAL A 179 0.36 -6.76 -7.92
CA VAL A 179 0.90 -5.86 -6.87
C VAL A 179 2.41 -5.65 -7.03
N ILE A 180 3.21 -6.72 -7.19
CA ILE A 180 4.67 -6.58 -7.37
C ILE A 180 5.02 -5.77 -8.62
N PRO A 181 4.47 -6.05 -9.82
CA PRO A 181 4.70 -5.20 -10.99
C PRO A 181 4.33 -3.73 -10.76
N LEU A 182 3.23 -3.47 -10.06
CA LEU A 182 2.78 -2.11 -9.78
C LEU A 182 3.74 -1.38 -8.83
N LEU A 183 4.22 -2.06 -7.78
CA LEU A 183 5.24 -1.53 -6.87
C LEU A 183 6.60 -1.29 -7.55
N LEU A 184 6.98 -2.16 -8.50
CA LEU A 184 8.19 -1.94 -9.30
C LEU A 184 8.07 -0.68 -10.16
N ILE A 185 6.91 -0.49 -10.81
CA ILE A 185 6.63 0.73 -11.58
C ILE A 185 6.61 1.96 -10.66
N ALA A 186 6.00 1.84 -9.47
CA ALA A 186 5.98 2.89 -8.47
C ALA A 186 7.40 3.31 -8.04
N GLY A 187 8.23 2.34 -7.65
CA GLY A 187 9.62 2.63 -7.25
C GLY A 187 10.40 3.35 -8.35
N VAL A 188 10.28 2.91 -9.60
CA VAL A 188 11.00 3.56 -10.72
C VAL A 188 10.45 4.96 -11.01
N ILE A 189 9.13 5.11 -11.16
CA ILE A 189 8.53 6.38 -11.58
C ILE A 189 8.52 7.38 -10.42
N GLU A 190 7.94 7.00 -9.29
CA GLU A 190 7.78 7.89 -8.13
C GLU A 190 9.15 8.18 -7.51
N GLY A 191 10.01 7.17 -7.36
CA GLY A 191 11.38 7.36 -6.85
C GLY A 191 12.23 8.29 -7.73
N SER A 192 12.11 8.18 -9.06
CA SER A 192 12.79 9.12 -9.96
C SER A 192 12.21 10.53 -9.88
N LEU A 193 10.89 10.66 -9.71
CA LEU A 193 10.24 11.96 -9.60
C LEU A 193 10.63 12.68 -8.29
N ILE A 194 10.70 11.94 -7.18
CA ILE A 194 11.15 12.45 -5.87
C ILE A 194 12.57 12.97 -5.98
N PHE A 195 13.47 12.18 -6.60
CA PHE A 195 14.84 12.61 -6.80
C PHE A 195 14.90 13.91 -7.60
N LEU A 196 14.18 14.01 -8.73
CA LEU A 196 14.15 15.21 -9.57
C LEU A 196 13.57 16.44 -8.86
N LEU A 197 12.62 16.28 -7.93
CA LEU A 197 12.00 17.39 -7.19
C LEU A 197 12.85 17.89 -6.01
N ASN A 198 13.82 17.08 -5.56
CA ASN A 198 14.72 17.38 -4.45
C ASN A 198 16.17 17.66 -4.89
N SER A 199 16.48 17.48 -6.17
CA SER A 199 17.75 17.86 -6.82
C SER A 199 17.71 19.32 -7.27
#